data_AF-A0A2J8JUK8-F1
#
_entry.id   AF-A0A2J8JUK8-F1
#
_cell.length_a   1.000
_cell.length_b   1.000
_cell.length_c   1.000
_cell.angle_alpha   90.00
_cell.angle_beta   90.00
_cell.angle_gamma   90.00
#
_symmetry.space_group_name_H-M   'P 1'
#
loop_
_entity.id
_entity.type
_entity.pdbx_description
1 polymer ?
#
loop_
_entity_poly.entity_id
_entity_poly.type
_entity_poly.pdbx_seq_one_letter_code
_entity_poly.pdbx_strand_id
1 'polypeptide(L)'
;MAFANLRKVLISDSLDPCCRKILQDGGLQVVEKQNLSKEELIAELQDCEGLIVRSATKVTADVINAAEKLQVVGRAGTGVDNVDLEAATRKGILVMNTPNGNSLSAAELTCGMIMCLARPETFRDQEVTFPMARPAFPPAGGGSGGIYLCSNSSLQFPSELSGIH
;
A
#
# COMPACT_ATOMS: atom_id res chain seq x y z
N MET A 1 6.06 30.79 -5.21
CA MET A 1 5.59 29.73 -6.14
C MET A 1 6.38 28.48 -5.83
N ALA A 2 5.78 27.48 -5.17
CA ALA A 2 6.53 26.39 -4.53
C ALA A 2 7.02 25.27 -5.47
N PHE A 3 6.63 25.26 -6.76
CA PHE A 3 6.98 24.18 -7.70
C PHE A 3 7.38 24.70 -9.09
N ALA A 4 8.08 25.85 -9.16
CA ALA A 4 8.34 26.54 -10.42
C ALA A 4 9.18 25.75 -11.45
N ASN A 5 9.78 24.61 -11.08
CA ASN A 5 10.66 23.82 -11.93
C ASN A 5 10.26 22.35 -12.07
N LEU A 6 9.09 21.91 -11.60
CA LEU A 6 8.67 20.52 -11.79
C LEU A 6 8.38 20.29 -13.28
N ARG A 7 9.25 19.56 -13.96
CA ARG A 7 9.20 19.29 -15.41
C ARG A 7 9.20 17.81 -15.72
N LYS A 8 9.91 16.99 -14.94
CA LYS A 8 10.02 15.55 -15.20
C LYS A 8 9.63 14.70 -13.99
N VAL A 9 8.76 13.73 -14.25
CA VAL A 9 8.23 12.78 -13.26
C VAL A 9 8.52 11.36 -13.70
N LEU A 10 9.10 10.57 -12.78
CA LEU A 10 9.33 9.14 -12.95
C LEU A 10 8.20 8.35 -12.28
N ILE A 11 7.60 7.43 -13.01
CA ILE A 11 6.69 6.42 -12.48
C ILE A 11 7.46 5.10 -12.45
N SER A 12 7.75 4.60 -11.25
CA SER A 12 8.61 3.42 -11.06
C SER A 12 7.85 2.08 -10.98
N ASP A 13 6.53 2.15 -10.83
CA ASP A 13 5.64 1.00 -10.66
C ASP A 13 4.53 1.00 -11.72
N SER A 14 3.86 -0.15 -11.88
CA SER A 14 2.68 -0.25 -12.74
C SER A 14 1.50 0.53 -12.13
N LEU A 15 1.11 1.61 -12.81
CA LEU A 15 0.00 2.50 -12.46
C LEU A 15 -1.03 2.54 -13.59
N ASP A 16 -2.23 3.01 -13.27
CA ASP A 16 -3.27 3.22 -14.27
C ASP A 16 -2.84 4.27 -15.31
N PRO A 17 -3.06 4.03 -16.62
CA PRO A 17 -2.73 4.98 -17.69
C PRO A 17 -3.34 6.38 -17.51
N CYS A 18 -4.42 6.53 -16.73
CA CYS A 18 -5.00 7.83 -16.41
C CYS A 18 -4.00 8.74 -15.69
N CYS A 19 -3.13 8.19 -14.83
CA CYS A 19 -2.13 8.97 -14.10
C CYS A 19 -1.15 9.64 -15.06
N ARG A 20 -0.66 8.89 -16.06
CA ARG A 20 0.20 9.42 -17.12
C ARG A 20 -0.48 10.56 -17.88
N LYS A 21 -1.74 10.37 -18.29
CA LYS A 21 -2.50 11.38 -19.04
C LYS A 21 -2.64 12.67 -18.25
N ILE A 22 -3.05 12.60 -16.98
CA ILE A 22 -3.22 13.78 -16.12
C ILE A 22 -1.91 14.56 -15.99
N LEU A 23 -0.77 13.87 -15.83
CA LEU A 23 0.54 14.52 -15.73
C LEU A 23 0.96 15.16 -17.06
N GLN A 24 0.72 14.48 -18.18
CA GLN A 24 1.02 15.00 -19.52
C GLN A 24 0.15 16.20 -19.89
N ASP A 25 -1.15 16.16 -19.55
CA ASP A 25 -2.08 17.28 -19.72
C ASP A 25 -1.68 18.49 -18.86
N GLY A 26 -1.03 18.22 -17.71
CA GLY A 26 -0.39 19.24 -16.87
C GLY A 26 0.93 19.78 -17.42
N GLY A 27 1.39 19.33 -18.59
CA GLY A 27 2.63 19.76 -19.23
C GLY A 27 3.90 19.12 -18.65
N LEU A 28 3.79 18.04 -17.88
CA LEU A 28 4.92 17.33 -17.29
C LEU A 28 5.42 16.22 -18.21
N GLN A 29 6.74 16.05 -18.29
CA GLN A 29 7.36 14.91 -18.94
C GLN A 29 7.26 13.68 -18.04
N VAL A 30 6.56 12.66 -18.51
CA VAL A 30 6.37 11.40 -17.77
C VAL A 30 7.27 10.31 -18.33
N VAL A 31 8.07 9.69 -17.46
CA VAL A 31 8.87 8.50 -17.77
C VAL A 31 8.31 7.35 -16.96
N GLU A 32 7.93 6.26 -17.62
CA GLU A 32 7.48 5.03 -16.97
C GLU A 32 8.56 3.97 -17.11
N LYS A 33 9.04 3.45 -15.98
CA LYS A 33 9.98 2.32 -15.93
C LYS A 33 9.55 1.41 -14.79
N GLN A 34 9.48 0.11 -15.05
CA GLN A 34 9.03 -0.87 -14.06
C GLN A 34 10.19 -1.77 -13.64
N ASN A 35 10.10 -2.33 -12.43
CA ASN A 35 11.07 -3.29 -11.89
C ASN A 35 12.51 -2.77 -11.90
N LEU A 36 12.71 -1.50 -11.58
CA LEU A 36 14.04 -0.91 -11.45
C LEU A 36 14.74 -1.46 -10.20
N SER A 37 16.01 -1.83 -10.36
CA SER A 37 16.90 -2.01 -9.22
C SER A 37 17.14 -0.68 -8.49
N LYS A 38 17.69 -0.74 -7.27
CA LYS A 38 17.98 0.46 -6.47
C LYS A 38 18.95 1.39 -7.20
N GLU A 39 19.93 0.81 -7.88
CA GLU A 39 20.99 1.51 -8.60
C GLU A 39 20.44 2.21 -9.85
N GLU A 40 19.60 1.51 -10.62
CA GLU A 40 18.94 2.08 -11.79
C GLU A 40 17.94 3.18 -11.39
N LEU A 41 17.21 2.98 -10.28
CA LEU A 41 16.31 3.99 -9.74
C LEU A 41 17.06 5.28 -9.40
N ILE A 42 18.21 5.17 -8.74
CA ILE A 42 19.07 6.33 -8.41
C ILE A 42 19.55 7.03 -9.68
N ALA A 43 19.94 6.28 -10.71
CA ALA A 43 20.39 6.85 -11.98
C ALA A 43 19.28 7.65 -12.68
N GLU A 44 18.06 7.11 -12.72
CA GLU A 44 16.92 7.81 -13.34
C GLU A 44 16.47 9.03 -12.54
N LEU A 45 16.58 8.97 -11.21
CA LEU A 45 16.21 10.06 -10.32
C LEU A 45 17.16 11.27 -10.40
N GLN A 46 18.36 11.14 -10.97
CA GLN A 46 19.27 12.29 -11.17
C GLN A 46 18.67 13.38 -12.06
N ASP A 47 17.76 13.00 -12.96
CA ASP A 47 17.13 13.92 -13.91
C ASP A 47 15.64 14.14 -13.64
N CYS A 48 15.09 13.61 -12.54
CA CYS A 48 13.67 13.71 -12.23
C CYS A 48 13.44 14.59 -10.99
N GLU A 49 12.43 15.45 -11.06
CA GLU A 49 12.03 16.30 -9.94
C GLU A 49 10.84 15.70 -9.16
N GLY A 50 10.12 14.75 -9.77
CA GLY A 50 9.04 13.99 -9.14
C GLY A 50 9.20 12.48 -9.28
N LEU A 51 8.80 11.76 -8.24
CA LEU A 51 8.74 10.29 -8.23
C LEU A 51 7.33 9.84 -7.84
N ILE A 52 6.76 8.91 -8.59
CA ILE A 52 5.51 8.24 -8.27
C ILE A 52 5.77 6.75 -8.09
N VAL A 53 5.44 6.26 -6.90
CA VAL A 53 5.62 4.86 -6.49
C VAL A 53 4.30 4.25 -6.05
N ARG A 54 4.28 2.93 -5.95
CA ARG A 54 3.21 2.13 -5.34
C ARG A 54 3.80 1.25 -4.25
N SER A 55 3.56 -0.07 -4.31
CA SER A 55 3.88 -1.03 -3.27
C SER A 55 5.26 -1.66 -3.43
N ALA A 56 5.76 -1.72 -4.67
CA ALA A 56 6.94 -2.52 -5.01
C ALA A 56 8.23 -1.73 -4.82
N THR A 57 8.26 -0.48 -5.30
CA THR A 57 9.45 0.37 -5.15
C THR A 57 9.63 0.83 -3.70
N LYS A 58 10.84 0.63 -3.15
CA LYS A 58 11.22 1.08 -1.80
C LYS A 58 12.06 2.36 -1.91
N VAL A 59 11.56 3.44 -1.31
CA VAL A 59 12.20 4.75 -1.30
C VAL A 59 12.95 4.91 0.02
N THR A 60 14.14 4.33 0.10
CA THR A 60 14.99 4.38 1.30
C THR A 60 15.76 5.70 1.39
N ALA A 61 16.33 6.00 2.58
CA ALA A 61 17.17 7.16 2.79
C ALA A 61 18.29 7.32 1.74
N ASP A 62 18.93 6.22 1.31
CA ASP A 62 19.99 6.25 0.31
C ASP A 62 19.48 6.78 -1.05
N VAL A 63 18.30 6.32 -1.47
CA VAL A 63 17.67 6.74 -2.73
C VAL A 63 17.29 8.21 -2.65
N ILE A 64 16.69 8.61 -1.53
CA ILE A 64 16.30 9.99 -1.27
C ILE A 64 17.53 10.90 -1.28
N ASN A 65 18.61 10.51 -0.61
CA ASN A 65 19.84 11.30 -0.51
C ASN A 65 20.55 11.41 -1.87
N ALA A 66 20.59 10.33 -2.66
CA ALA A 66 21.20 10.34 -3.98
C ALA A 66 20.42 11.16 -5.02
N ALA A 67 19.11 11.34 -4.84
CA ALA A 67 18.26 12.07 -5.77
C ALA A 67 18.33 13.60 -5.55
N GLU A 68 19.29 14.29 -6.15
CA GLU A 68 19.55 15.72 -5.90
C GLU A 68 18.41 16.67 -6.32
N LYS A 69 17.74 16.36 -7.43
CA LYS A 69 16.68 17.22 -8.00
C LYS A 69 15.27 16.89 -7.50
N LEU A 70 15.12 15.82 -6.73
CA LEU A 70 13.81 15.34 -6.28
C LEU A 70 13.17 16.34 -5.32
N GLN A 71 11.95 16.77 -5.64
CA GLN A 71 11.16 17.73 -4.85
C GLN A 71 9.91 17.09 -4.26
N VAL A 72 9.36 16.09 -4.94
CA VAL A 72 8.08 15.46 -4.56
C VAL A 72 8.09 13.95 -4.78
N VAL A 73 7.53 13.22 -3.82
CA VAL A 73 7.29 11.78 -3.89
C VAL A 73 5.79 11.53 -3.69
N GLY A 74 5.14 10.98 -4.70
CA GLY A 74 3.75 10.55 -4.64
C GLY A 74 3.66 9.03 -4.46
N ARG A 75 2.87 8.57 -3.49
CA ARG A 75 2.50 7.16 -3.38
C ARG A 75 1.05 6.95 -3.84
N ALA A 76 0.88 6.09 -4.83
CA ALA A 76 -0.41 5.59 -5.29
C ALA A 76 -0.97 4.52 -4.33
N GLY A 77 -1.29 4.94 -3.11
CA GLY A 77 -1.98 4.14 -2.11
C GLY A 77 -2.21 4.91 -0.80
N THR A 78 -2.87 4.26 0.16
CA THR A 78 -3.21 4.87 1.45
C THR A 78 -2.01 4.94 2.41
N GLY A 79 -1.20 3.89 2.48
CA GLY A 79 -0.01 3.84 3.32
C GLY A 79 1.16 4.64 2.75
N VAL A 80 2.17 4.88 3.59
CA VAL A 80 3.46 5.52 3.21
C VAL A 80 4.67 4.72 3.68
N ASP A 81 4.44 3.50 4.16
CA ASP A 81 5.38 2.51 4.72
C ASP A 81 6.57 2.11 3.82
N ASN A 82 6.54 2.49 2.54
CA ASN A 82 7.62 2.23 1.57
C ASN A 82 8.56 3.43 1.40
N VAL A 83 8.26 4.55 2.06
CA VAL A 83 8.98 5.82 1.92
C VAL A 83 9.55 6.21 3.29
N ASP A 84 10.83 6.51 3.34
CA ASP A 84 11.47 7.07 4.53
C ASP A 84 11.08 8.54 4.69
N LEU A 85 10.04 8.78 5.49
CA LEU A 85 9.50 10.11 5.77
C LEU A 85 10.51 11.03 6.45
N GLU A 86 11.38 10.48 7.32
CA GLU A 86 12.35 11.30 8.01
C GLU A 86 13.43 11.81 7.06
N ALA A 87 13.95 10.93 6.21
CA ALA A 87 14.92 11.30 5.19
C ALA A 87 14.32 12.30 4.19
N ALA A 88 13.06 12.09 3.79
CA ALA A 88 12.35 13.04 2.93
C ALA A 88 12.20 14.41 3.61
N THR A 89 11.79 14.44 4.88
CA THR A 89 11.61 15.68 5.64
C THR A 89 12.92 16.44 5.83
N ARG A 90 14.01 15.74 6.17
CA ARG A 90 15.35 16.34 6.33
C ARG A 90 15.85 16.98 5.05
N LYS A 91 15.52 16.41 3.89
CA LYS A 91 15.91 16.90 2.57
C LYS A 91 14.93 17.94 2.00
N GLY A 92 13.79 18.16 2.66
CA GLY A 92 12.75 19.10 2.20
C GLY A 92 11.90 18.56 1.04
N ILE A 93 11.79 17.24 0.91
CA ILE A 93 10.99 16.57 -0.13
C ILE A 93 9.55 16.38 0.38
N LEU A 94 8.59 16.79 -0.44
CA LEU A 94 7.17 16.62 -0.12
C LEU A 94 6.73 15.18 -0.40
N VAL A 95 6.13 14.51 0.59
CA VAL A 95 5.54 13.18 0.41
C VAL A 95 4.02 13.28 0.39
N MET A 96 3.39 12.76 -0.67
CA MET A 96 1.94 12.73 -0.84
C MET A 96 1.43 11.31 -1.01
N ASN A 97 0.24 11.02 -0.49
CA ASN A 97 -0.44 9.72 -0.61
C ASN A 97 -1.90 9.90 -1.05
N THR A 98 -2.63 8.79 -1.23
CA THR A 98 -4.05 8.77 -1.61
C THR A 98 -4.89 8.03 -0.55
N PRO A 99 -5.22 8.69 0.58
CA PRO A 99 -5.78 8.05 1.78
C PRO A 99 -7.18 7.41 1.60
N ASN A 100 -7.93 7.75 0.54
CA ASN A 100 -9.28 7.23 0.30
C ASN A 100 -9.41 6.39 -0.98
N GLY A 101 -8.30 6.13 -1.70
CA GLY A 101 -8.35 5.50 -3.02
C GLY A 101 -8.85 4.04 -3.04
N ASN A 102 -8.83 3.36 -1.90
CA ASN A 102 -9.19 1.93 -1.80
C ASN A 102 -10.40 1.65 -0.89
N SER A 103 -11.02 2.67 -0.30
CA SER A 103 -12.03 2.48 0.75
C SER A 103 -13.26 1.74 0.24
N LEU A 104 -13.70 2.02 -1.00
CA LEU A 104 -14.85 1.35 -1.61
C LEU A 104 -14.54 -0.11 -1.96
N SER A 105 -13.42 -0.38 -2.63
CA SER A 105 -13.02 -1.74 -2.98
C SER A 105 -12.74 -2.61 -1.75
N ALA A 106 -12.22 -2.02 -0.67
CA ALA A 106 -12.04 -2.72 0.61
C ALA A 106 -13.38 -3.08 1.26
N ALA A 107 -14.38 -2.20 1.16
CA ALA A 107 -15.74 -2.48 1.63
C ALA A 107 -16.41 -3.58 0.80
N GLU A 108 -16.32 -3.53 -0.53
CA GLU A 108 -16.83 -4.56 -1.43
C GLU A 108 -16.18 -5.93 -1.15
N LEU A 109 -14.85 -5.96 -1.00
CA LEU A 109 -14.12 -7.18 -0.67
C LEU A 109 -14.56 -7.73 0.69
N THR A 110 -14.75 -6.87 1.68
CA THR A 110 -15.21 -7.27 3.02
C THR A 110 -16.63 -7.86 2.96
N CYS A 111 -17.56 -7.20 2.27
CA CYS A 111 -18.90 -7.73 2.03
C CYS A 111 -18.86 -9.07 1.30
N GLY A 112 -17.99 -9.21 0.28
CA GLY A 112 -17.76 -10.46 -0.42
C GLY A 112 -17.26 -11.58 0.49
N MET A 113 -16.25 -11.31 1.34
CA MET A 113 -15.75 -12.28 2.32
C MET A 113 -16.84 -12.69 3.33
N ILE A 114 -17.64 -11.72 3.82
CA ILE A 114 -18.76 -12.00 4.72
C ILE A 114 -19.79 -12.91 4.04
N MET A 115 -20.13 -12.67 2.77
CA MET A 115 -21.04 -13.52 2.01
C MET A 115 -20.48 -14.93 1.79
N CYS A 116 -19.18 -15.06 1.47
CA CYS A 116 -18.50 -16.35 1.32
C CYS A 116 -18.49 -17.17 2.62
N LEU A 117 -18.28 -16.52 3.77
CA LEU A 117 -18.31 -17.17 5.07
C LEU A 117 -19.74 -17.52 5.53
N ALA A 118 -20.72 -16.67 5.22
CA ALA A 118 -22.13 -16.89 5.55
C ALA A 118 -22.79 -17.97 4.69
N ARG A 119 -22.30 -18.19 3.47
CA ARG A 119 -22.76 -19.24 2.55
C ARG A 119 -21.58 -20.04 2.00
N PRO A 120 -21.00 -20.96 2.79
CA PRO A 120 -19.87 -21.78 2.34
C PRO A 120 -20.20 -22.66 1.13
N GLU A 121 -21.48 -22.92 0.88
CA GLU A 121 -21.98 -23.74 -0.23
C GLU A 121 -21.69 -23.12 -1.61
N THR A 122 -21.64 -21.80 -1.72
CA THR A 122 -21.28 -21.10 -2.98
C THR A 122 -19.79 -21.20 -3.34
N PHE A 123 -18.94 -21.65 -2.40
CA PHE A 123 -17.50 -21.89 -2.62
C PHE A 123 -17.16 -23.39 -2.68
N ARG A 124 -18.17 -24.25 -2.94
CA ARG A 124 -18.00 -25.71 -2.95
C ARG A 124 -17.64 -26.30 -4.33
N ASP A 125 -17.63 -25.50 -5.40
CA ASP A 125 -17.38 -25.96 -6.78
C ASP A 125 -16.20 -25.24 -7.49
N GLN A 126 -15.06 -25.14 -6.81
CA GLN A 126 -13.78 -25.26 -7.51
C GLN A 126 -12.87 -26.18 -6.69
N GLU A 127 -12.76 -27.44 -7.10
CA GLU A 127 -11.58 -28.26 -6.79
C GLU A 127 -10.34 -27.56 -7.36
N VAL A 128 -9.76 -26.66 -6.59
CA VAL A 128 -8.31 -26.44 -6.64
C VAL A 128 -7.74 -27.39 -5.59
N THR A 129 -7.37 -28.59 -6.03
CA THR A 129 -6.78 -29.63 -5.19
C THR A 129 -5.47 -29.13 -4.59
N PHE A 130 -5.54 -28.57 -3.38
CA PHE A 130 -4.40 -28.50 -2.47
C PHE A 130 -4.49 -29.72 -1.54
N PRO A 131 -3.50 -30.63 -1.55
CA PRO A 131 -3.54 -31.84 -0.74
C PRO A 131 -3.24 -31.45 0.71
N MET A 132 -4.28 -31.10 1.47
CA MET A 132 -4.19 -30.95 2.92
C MET A 132 -5.29 -31.78 3.57
N ALA A 133 -4.85 -32.72 4.41
CA ALA A 133 -5.67 -33.67 5.12
C ALA A 133 -6.79 -32.97 5.90
N ARG A 134 -8.01 -33.50 5.78
CA ARG A 134 -9.20 -33.05 6.54
C ARG A 134 -8.92 -33.06 8.05
N PRO A 135 -9.05 -31.93 8.77
CA PRO A 135 -9.34 -31.98 10.20
C PRO A 135 -10.86 -32.15 10.37
N ALA A 136 -11.27 -33.13 11.18
CA ALA A 136 -12.65 -33.29 11.61
C ALA A 136 -13.02 -32.13 12.55
N PHE A 137 -14.06 -31.36 12.23
CA PHE A 137 -14.64 -30.37 13.13
C PHE A 137 -15.73 -31.04 14.00
N PRO A 138 -15.71 -30.92 15.34
CA PRO A 138 -16.81 -31.37 16.21
C PRO A 138 -17.98 -30.36 16.19
N PRO A 139 -19.20 -30.77 16.56
CA PRO A 139 -20.40 -29.95 16.43
C PRO A 139 -20.45 -28.81 17.46
N ALA A 140 -21.13 -27.73 17.05
CA ALA A 140 -21.21 -26.44 17.71
C ALA A 140 -21.72 -26.50 19.17
N GLY A 141 -20.87 -26.08 20.11
CA GLY A 141 -21.27 -25.61 21.44
C GLY A 141 -21.36 -24.09 21.42
N GLY A 142 -22.48 -23.54 21.91
CA GLY A 142 -22.79 -22.11 21.88
C GLY A 142 -21.71 -21.26 22.54
N GLY A 143 -21.12 -20.37 21.75
CA GLY A 143 -20.26 -19.29 22.21
C GLY A 143 -20.46 -18.12 21.25
N SER A 144 -20.81 -16.95 21.79
CA SER A 144 -21.01 -15.71 21.05
C SER A 144 -19.78 -15.39 20.18
N GLY A 145 -19.90 -15.59 18.87
CA GLY A 145 -18.89 -15.21 17.89
C GLY A 145 -18.83 -13.70 17.75
N GLY A 146 -17.97 -13.06 18.54
CA GLY A 146 -17.64 -11.65 18.36
C GLY A 146 -16.74 -11.49 17.13
N ILE A 147 -17.18 -10.68 16.16
CA ILE A 147 -16.32 -10.21 15.07
C ILE A 147 -15.47 -9.08 15.64
N TYR A 148 -14.21 -9.37 15.99
CA TYR A 148 -13.23 -8.33 16.34
C TYR A 148 -12.65 -7.73 15.06
N LEU A 149 -13.22 -6.61 14.60
CA LEU A 149 -12.58 -5.73 13.62
C LEU A 149 -11.57 -4.84 14.36
N CYS A 150 -10.32 -5.30 14.45
CA CYS A 150 -9.21 -4.46 14.89
C CYS A 150 -8.77 -3.55 13.74
N SER A 151 -9.30 -2.32 13.68
CA SER A 151 -8.70 -1.23 12.92
C SER A 151 -7.70 -0.47 13.81
N ASN A 152 -6.41 -0.58 13.49
CA ASN A 152 -5.25 0.18 13.94
C ASN A 152 -5.10 0.61 15.42
N SER A 153 -4.00 0.13 16.01
CA SER A 153 -3.15 0.86 16.98
C SER A 153 -3.74 1.10 18.38
N SER A 154 -3.63 0.11 19.27
CA SER A 154 -3.21 0.24 20.69
C SER A 154 -3.27 -1.12 21.37
N LEU A 155 -2.10 -1.72 21.57
CA LEU A 155 -1.90 -2.78 22.54
C LEU A 155 -2.14 -2.20 23.93
N GLN A 156 -3.18 -2.66 24.63
CA GLN A 156 -3.25 -2.53 26.07
C GLN A 156 -3.81 -3.83 26.63
N PHE A 157 -2.89 -4.68 27.08
CA PHE A 157 -3.19 -5.82 27.94
C PHE A 157 -3.81 -5.29 29.24
N PRO A 158 -4.92 -5.86 29.73
CA PRO A 158 -5.16 -5.89 31.15
C PRO A 158 -4.38 -7.08 31.72
N SER A 159 -3.30 -6.77 32.42
CA SER A 159 -2.80 -7.59 33.53
C SER A 159 -3.86 -7.61 34.64
N GLU A 160 -3.96 -8.74 35.34
CA GLU A 160 -4.82 -9.04 36.51
C GLU A 160 -6.21 -9.63 36.21
N LEU A 161 -6.35 -10.95 36.41
CA LEU A 161 -6.91 -11.49 37.66
C LEU A 161 -6.84 -13.03 37.67
N SER A 162 -5.72 -13.53 38.19
CA SER A 162 -5.69 -14.75 39.00
C SER A 162 -6.51 -14.55 40.27
N GLY A 163 -7.41 -15.48 40.60
CA GLY A 163 -8.15 -15.52 41.86
C GLY A 163 -9.34 -16.47 41.75
N ILE A 164 -9.16 -17.77 41.98
CA ILE A 164 -9.55 -18.46 43.23
C ILE A 164 -11.03 -18.21 43.60
N HIS A 165 -11.90 -19.15 43.24
CA HIS A 165 -12.56 -20.07 44.18
C HIS A 165 -13.19 -21.25 43.44
#